data_AF-A0A922VI12-F1
#
_entry.id   AF-A0A922VI12-F1
#
_cell.length_a   1.000
_cell.length_b   1.000
_cell.length_c   1.000
_cell.angle_alpha   90.00
_cell.angle_beta   90.00
_cell.angle_gamma   90.00
#
_symmetry.space_group_name_H-M   'P 1'
#
loop_
_entity.id
_entity.type
_entity.pdbx_description
1 polymer ?
#
loop_
_entity_poly.entity_id
_entity_poly.type
_entity_poly.pdbx_seq_one_letter_code
_entity_poly.pdbx_strand_id
1 'polypeptide(L)'
;MTRTELIARTAQLIDEGVRLEANPSLGALRTWLKLSDDLLSTAWGSMDRYHLSWLQVGRPTSIVRGRPMRDDEAAAYVREVATAKTAVLRMSLDAVDRLRMPFVGETDEPGTGPARGLSESNRGRSAP
;
A
#
# COMPACT_ATOMS: atom_id res chain seq x y z
N MET A 1 3.86 -8.76 8.08
CA MET A 1 4.24 -7.33 7.94
C MET A 1 3.65 -6.63 9.15
N THR A 2 4.42 -5.77 9.81
CA THR A 2 3.90 -5.05 10.97
C THR A 2 3.04 -3.87 10.51
N ARG A 3 2.23 -3.33 11.41
CA ARG A 3 1.38 -2.17 11.11
C ARG A 3 2.23 -0.94 10.80
N THR A 4 3.27 -0.72 11.58
CA THR A 4 4.24 0.36 11.40
C THR A 4 4.91 0.28 10.04
N GLU A 5 5.27 -0.93 9.62
CA GLU A 5 5.84 -1.18 8.30
C GLU A 5 4.86 -0.85 7.16
N LEU A 6 3.59 -1.26 7.28
CA LEU A 6 2.56 -0.95 6.29
C LEU A 6 2.29 0.56 6.18
N ILE A 7 2.20 1.26 7.32
CA ILE A 7 2.04 2.72 7.38
C ILE A 7 3.20 3.41 6.66
N ALA A 8 4.44 3.07 7.02
CA ALA A 8 5.64 3.68 6.46
C ALA A 8 5.75 3.46 4.94
N ARG A 9 5.54 2.22 4.48
CA ARG A 9 5.59 1.90 3.04
C ARG A 9 4.47 2.59 2.25
N THR A 10 3.27 2.69 2.81
CA THR A 10 2.15 3.38 2.17
C THR A 10 2.42 4.88 2.06
N ALA A 11 2.95 5.50 3.11
CA ALA A 11 3.34 6.92 3.10
C ALA A 11 4.42 7.20 2.04
N GLN A 12 5.45 6.34 1.94
CA GLN A 12 6.49 6.47 0.92
C GLN A 12 5.91 6.42 -0.51
N LEU A 13 4.94 5.53 -0.76
CA LEU A 13 4.29 5.44 -2.07
C LEU A 13 3.41 6.65 -2.38
N ILE A 14 2.79 7.27 -1.37
CA ILE A 14 2.07 8.54 -1.54
C ILE A 14 3.03 9.65 -1.97
N ASP A 15 4.19 9.77 -1.31
CA ASP A 15 5.20 10.78 -1.66
C ASP A 15 5.77 10.56 -3.07
N GLU A 16 5.95 9.31 -3.49
CA GLU A 16 6.33 8.98 -4.87
C GLU A 16 5.23 9.35 -5.88
N GLY A 17 3.97 9.10 -5.55
CA GLY A 17 2.83 9.50 -6.39
C GLY A 17 2.79 11.02 -6.61
N VAL A 18 2.97 11.79 -5.54
CA VAL A 18 3.05 13.27 -5.62
C VAL A 18 4.26 13.72 -6.47
N ARG A 19 5.40 13.02 -6.36
CA ARG A 19 6.58 13.32 -7.20
C ARG A 19 6.35 12.99 -8.67
N LEU A 20 5.62 11.92 -8.99
CA LEU A 20 5.21 11.57 -10.34
C LEU A 20 4.24 12.59 -10.95
N GLU A 21 3.34 13.16 -10.15
CA GLU A 21 2.50 14.27 -10.59
C GLU A 21 3.39 15.47 -11.00
N ALA A 22 4.39 15.82 -10.20
CA ALA A 22 5.29 16.93 -10.51
C ALA A 22 6.21 16.64 -11.73
N ASN A 23 6.76 15.43 -11.82
CA ASN A 23 7.72 14.99 -12.84
C ASN A 23 7.23 13.71 -13.55
N PRO A 24 6.34 13.86 -14.56
CA PRO A 24 5.70 12.72 -15.20
C PRO A 24 6.67 11.82 -15.95
N SER A 25 6.62 10.51 -15.70
CA SER A 25 7.37 9.50 -16.44
C SER A 25 6.59 8.18 -16.50
N LEU A 26 6.39 7.66 -17.72
CA LEU A 26 5.68 6.38 -17.93
C LEU A 26 6.42 5.19 -17.30
N GLY A 27 7.74 5.18 -17.37
CA GLY A 27 8.57 4.12 -16.79
C GLY A 27 8.47 4.10 -15.26
N ALA A 28 8.58 5.28 -14.65
CA ALA A 28 8.44 5.42 -13.20
C ALA A 28 7.01 5.12 -12.74
N LEU A 29 5.99 5.58 -13.47
CA LEU A 29 4.58 5.26 -13.23
C LEU A 29 4.35 3.74 -13.19
N ARG A 30 4.84 2.99 -14.18
CA ARG A 30 4.64 1.54 -14.26
C ARG A 30 5.24 0.81 -13.06
N THR A 31 6.44 1.21 -12.65
CA THR A 31 7.11 0.64 -11.47
C THR A 31 6.33 0.99 -10.20
N TRP A 32 5.94 2.25 -10.03
CA TRP A 32 5.18 2.71 -8.88
C TRP A 32 3.81 2.03 -8.74
N LEU A 33 3.09 1.83 -9.86
CA LEU A 33 1.83 1.10 -9.89
C LEU A 33 2.02 -0.34 -9.41
N LYS A 34 3.03 -1.04 -9.93
CA LYS A 34 3.34 -2.42 -9.52
C LYS A 34 3.61 -2.51 -8.02
N LEU A 35 4.48 -1.64 -7.49
CA LEU A 35 4.81 -1.63 -6.06
C LEU A 35 3.59 -1.32 -5.19
N SER A 36 2.73 -0.42 -5.66
CA SER A 36 1.49 -0.06 -4.97
C SER A 36 0.49 -1.23 -4.96
N ASP A 37 0.34 -1.93 -6.08
CA ASP A 37 -0.53 -3.10 -6.20
C ASP A 37 -0.02 -4.26 -5.34
N ASP A 38 1.28 -4.54 -5.37
CA ASP A 38 1.90 -5.59 -4.56
C ASP A 38 1.70 -5.33 -3.05
N LEU A 39 1.87 -4.08 -2.61
CA LEU A 39 1.65 -3.71 -1.20
C LEU A 39 0.18 -3.85 -0.80
N LEU A 40 -0.74 -3.30 -1.61
CA LEU A 40 -2.17 -3.35 -1.32
C LEU A 40 -2.71 -4.78 -1.34
N SER A 41 -2.25 -5.61 -2.28
CA SER A 41 -2.64 -7.02 -2.35
C SER A 41 -2.12 -7.80 -1.14
N THR A 42 -0.92 -7.49 -0.67
CA THR A 42 -0.37 -8.10 0.55
C THR A 42 -1.19 -7.74 1.78
N ALA A 43 -1.61 -6.48 1.93
CA ALA A 43 -2.35 -6.02 3.10
C ALA A 43 -3.84 -6.41 3.07
N TRP A 44 -4.51 -6.28 1.92
CA TRP A 44 -5.97 -6.40 1.82
C TRP A 44 -6.43 -7.67 1.10
N GLY A 45 -5.49 -8.52 0.68
CA GLY A 45 -5.75 -9.69 -0.13
C GLY A 45 -5.90 -9.39 -1.63
N SER A 46 -5.93 -10.46 -2.43
CA SER A 46 -6.21 -10.35 -3.87
C SER A 46 -7.67 -9.92 -4.06
N MET A 47 -7.90 -8.67 -4.46
CA MET A 47 -9.23 -8.08 -4.56
C MET A 47 -9.83 -8.41 -5.94
N ASP A 48 -10.58 -9.51 -6.00
CA ASP A 48 -11.17 -10.04 -7.24
C ASP A 48 -12.17 -9.04 -7.86
N ARG A 49 -12.01 -8.74 -9.16
CA ARG A 49 -12.81 -7.83 -10.03
C ARG A 49 -12.78 -6.32 -9.79
N TYR A 50 -12.72 -5.79 -8.56
CA TYR A 50 -12.77 -4.33 -8.33
C TYR A 50 -11.44 -3.60 -8.54
N HIS A 51 -10.34 -4.34 -8.68
CA HIS A 51 -9.04 -3.77 -9.02
C HIS A 51 -9.09 -2.91 -10.30
N LEU A 52 -9.87 -3.27 -11.33
CA LEU A 52 -9.95 -2.49 -12.58
C LEU A 52 -10.98 -1.35 -12.55
N SER A 53 -11.98 -1.42 -11.67
CA SER A 53 -13.09 -0.45 -11.63
C SER A 53 -12.76 0.81 -10.83
N TRP A 54 -11.97 0.69 -9.76
CA TRP A 54 -11.35 1.85 -9.09
C TRP A 54 -10.11 2.36 -9.85
N LEU A 55 -9.49 1.50 -10.67
CA LEU A 55 -8.49 1.87 -11.69
C LEU A 55 -9.10 2.29 -13.03
N GLN A 56 -10.32 2.87 -13.09
CA GLN A 56 -10.78 3.57 -14.30
C GLN A 56 -9.85 4.72 -14.75
N VAL A 57 -8.86 4.99 -13.91
CA VAL A 57 -7.51 5.41 -14.22
C VAL A 57 -6.81 4.52 -15.27
N GLY A 58 -7.20 4.62 -16.54
CA GLY A 58 -6.57 3.76 -17.55
C GLY A 58 -7.22 3.71 -18.92
N ARG A 59 -8.36 4.38 -19.14
CA ARG A 59 -8.77 4.75 -20.49
C ARG A 59 -8.46 6.21 -20.69
N PRO A 60 -7.26 6.55 -21.18
CA PRO A 60 -7.04 7.89 -21.69
C PRO A 60 -8.15 8.18 -22.69
N THR A 61 -8.97 9.15 -22.36
CA THR A 61 -10.02 9.70 -23.23
C THR A 61 -9.43 10.18 -24.57
N SER A 62 -8.10 10.30 -24.65
CA SER A 62 -7.33 10.73 -25.81
C SER A 62 -6.36 9.67 -26.40
N ILE A 63 -6.37 8.37 -26.03
CA ILE A 63 -5.59 7.39 -26.83
C ILE A 63 -6.26 7.21 -28.19
N VAL A 64 -5.67 7.85 -29.19
CA VAL A 64 -5.94 7.60 -30.60
C VAL A 64 -5.19 6.32 -30.98
N ARG A 65 -5.94 5.23 -31.24
CA ARG A 65 -5.35 3.97 -31.75
C ARG A 65 -4.60 4.25 -33.06
N GLY A 66 -3.36 3.77 -33.16
CA GLY A 66 -2.59 3.73 -34.41
C GLY A 66 -1.47 4.76 -34.57
N ARG A 67 -1.21 5.62 -33.57
CA ARG A 67 -0.02 6.50 -33.57
C ARG A 67 0.74 6.45 -32.22
N PRO A 68 2.04 6.81 -32.19
CA PRO A 68 2.78 6.99 -30.94
C PRO A 68 2.10 8.06 -30.08
N MET A 69 2.03 7.82 -28.77
CA MET A 69 1.57 8.81 -27.79
C MET A 69 2.54 9.99 -27.78
N ARG A 70 2.01 11.22 -27.81
CA ARG A 70 2.84 12.42 -27.68
C ARG A 70 3.27 12.60 -26.22
N ASP A 71 4.38 13.30 -26.02
CA ASP A 71 4.95 13.52 -24.68
C ASP A 71 3.98 14.25 -23.73
N ASP A 72 3.17 15.17 -24.25
CA ASP A 72 2.15 15.88 -23.47
C ASP A 72 0.96 14.98 -23.09
N GLU A 73 0.52 14.12 -24.01
CA GLU A 73 -0.51 13.11 -23.76
C GLU A 73 -0.04 12.09 -22.70
N ALA A 74 1.23 11.67 -22.78
CA ALA A 74 1.85 10.79 -21.80
C ALA A 74 1.96 11.46 -20.43
N ALA A 75 2.38 12.72 -20.38
CA ALA A 75 2.49 13.47 -19.12
C ALA A 75 1.12 13.67 -18.46
N ALA A 76 0.09 14.02 -19.24
CA ALA A 76 -1.28 14.15 -18.74
C ALA A 76 -1.81 12.81 -18.19
N TYR A 77 -1.61 11.73 -18.93
CA TYR A 77 -1.98 10.39 -18.49
C TYR A 77 -1.29 9.99 -17.18
N VAL A 78 0.02 10.22 -17.07
CA VAL A 78 0.76 9.92 -15.83
C VAL A 78 0.21 10.72 -14.64
N ARG A 79 -0.10 12.01 -14.81
CA ARG A 79 -0.66 12.85 -13.74
C ARG A 79 -2.03 12.35 -13.30
N GLU A 80 -2.91 12.07 -14.25
CA GLU A 80 -4.23 11.48 -13.97
C GLU A 80 -4.08 10.18 -13.17
N VAL A 81 -3.14 9.33 -13.58
CA VAL A 81 -2.94 8.03 -12.96
C VAL A 81 -2.35 8.12 -11.57
N ALA A 82 -1.31 8.93 -11.41
CA ALA A 82 -0.66 9.17 -10.14
C ALA A 82 -1.65 9.78 -9.12
N THR A 83 -2.46 10.77 -9.55
CA THR A 83 -3.45 11.42 -8.68
C THR A 83 -4.44 10.40 -8.10
N ALA A 84 -5.06 9.61 -8.98
CA ALA A 84 -6.12 8.72 -8.57
C ALA A 84 -5.60 7.53 -7.73
N LYS A 85 -4.45 6.95 -8.09
CA LYS A 85 -3.85 5.88 -7.29
C LYS A 85 -3.32 6.39 -5.95
N THR A 86 -2.82 7.63 -5.87
CA THR A 86 -2.43 8.27 -4.60
C THR A 86 -3.62 8.44 -3.66
N ALA A 87 -4.82 8.77 -4.19
CA ALA A 87 -6.03 8.84 -3.39
C ALA A 87 -6.38 7.47 -2.75
N VAL A 88 -6.25 6.37 -3.49
CA VAL A 88 -6.46 5.02 -2.96
C VAL A 88 -5.45 4.69 -1.85
N LEU A 89 -4.17 5.02 -2.04
CA LEU A 89 -3.15 4.81 -1.02
C LEU A 89 -3.43 5.61 0.26
N ARG A 90 -3.92 6.85 0.15
CA ARG A 90 -4.34 7.66 1.31
C ARG A 90 -5.50 7.01 2.06
N MET A 91 -6.48 6.46 1.36
CA MET A 91 -7.58 5.72 2.00
C MET A 91 -7.09 4.46 2.71
N SER A 92 -6.14 3.73 2.09
CA SER A 92 -5.50 2.58 2.73
C SER A 92 -4.71 2.97 3.98
N LEU A 93 -3.97 4.08 3.93
CA LEU A 93 -3.22 4.61 5.07
C LEU A 93 -4.17 4.97 6.22
N ASP A 94 -5.26 5.67 5.91
CA ASP A 94 -6.28 6.06 6.86
C ASP A 94 -6.96 4.86 7.53
N ALA A 95 -7.24 3.80 6.75
CA ALA A 95 -7.80 2.55 7.26
C ALA A 95 -6.90 1.89 8.32
N VAL A 96 -5.58 1.85 8.08
CA VAL A 96 -4.62 1.18 8.97
C VAL A 96 -4.25 2.04 10.17
N ASP A 97 -3.99 3.33 9.94
CA ASP A 97 -3.47 4.24 10.95
C ASP A 97 -4.60 4.75 11.86
N ARG A 98 -5.59 5.43 11.27
CA ARG A 98 -6.66 6.08 12.02
C ARG A 98 -7.78 5.13 12.41
N LEU A 99 -8.26 4.31 11.48
CA LEU A 99 -9.38 3.38 11.74
C LEU A 99 -8.93 2.07 12.38
N ARG A 100 -7.61 1.86 12.48
CA ARG A 100 -6.98 0.69 13.10
C ARG A 100 -7.47 -0.65 12.52
N MET A 101 -7.94 -0.67 11.27
CA MET A 101 -8.48 -1.86 10.63
C MET A 101 -7.42 -2.98 10.58
N PRO A 102 -7.78 -4.21 10.96
CA PRO A 102 -6.87 -5.35 10.82
C PRO A 102 -6.65 -5.67 9.35
N PHE A 103 -5.47 -6.17 9.01
CA PHE A 103 -5.10 -6.51 7.64
C PHE A 103 -4.50 -7.93 7.55
N VAL A 104 -4.43 -8.46 6.34
CA VAL A 104 -3.98 -9.84 6.08
C VAL A 104 -2.51 -10.01 6.45
N GLY A 105 -2.21 -11.03 7.26
CA GLY A 105 -0.83 -11.31 7.67
C GLY A 105 -0.22 -10.23 8.56
N GLU A 106 -1.05 -9.44 9.25
CA GLU A 106 -0.62 -8.53 10.31
C GLU A 106 0.08 -9.33 11.41
N THR A 107 1.31 -8.93 11.72
CA THR A 107 2.13 -9.50 12.79
C THR A 107 2.35 -8.46 13.87
N ASP A 108 2.48 -8.91 15.12
CA ASP A 108 2.78 -8.02 16.26
C ASP A 108 4.06 -7.21 16.01
N GLU A 109 4.06 -5.98 16.52
CA GLU A 109 5.26 -5.14 16.48
C GLU A 109 6.39 -5.80 17.29
N PRO A 110 7.63 -5.79 16.78
CA PRO A 110 8.77 -6.32 17.52
C PRO A 110 8.89 -5.63 18.88
N GLY A 111 8.80 -6.42 19.96
CA GLY A 111 8.82 -5.93 21.34
C GLY A 111 7.46 -5.86 22.05
N THR A 112 6.34 -6.14 21.37
CA THR A 112 4.99 -6.20 21.97
C THR A 112 4.56 -7.63 22.33
N GLY A 113 5.53 -8.53 22.55
CA GLY A 113 5.22 -9.87 23.03
C GLY A 113 4.61 -9.81 24.44
N PRO A 114 3.67 -10.71 24.80
CA PRO A 114 3.20 -10.79 26.17
C PRO A 114 4.40 -11.04 27.08
N ALA A 115 4.55 -10.25 28.15
CA ALA A 115 5.53 -10.48 29.20
C ALA A 115 5.24 -11.83 29.87
N ARG A 116 5.74 -12.92 29.29
CA ARG A 116 5.56 -14.28 29.79
C ARG A 116 6.91 -14.79 30.27
N GLY A 117 7.23 -14.45 31.50
CA GLY A 117 8.45 -14.92 32.16
C GLY A 117 8.69 -14.29 33.52
N LEU A 118 7.87 -14.64 34.52
CA LEU A 118 8.24 -14.67 35.94
C LEU A 118 7.12 -15.35 36.74
N SER A 119 7.02 -16.66 36.61
CA SER A 119 6.47 -17.53 37.66
C SER A 119 7.43 -18.71 37.78
N GLU A 120 8.57 -18.42 38.38
CA GLU A 120 9.52 -19.42 38.83
C GLU A 120 9.14 -19.82 40.27
N SER A 121 8.82 -21.10 40.42
CA SER A 121 9.16 -21.93 41.58
C SER A 121 8.88 -21.38 42.98
N ASN A 122 7.75 -21.79 43.58
CA ASN A 122 7.80 -22.08 45.01
C ASN A 122 6.87 -23.22 45.46
N ARG A 123 7.52 -24.19 46.11
CA ARG A 123 7.01 -25.28 46.96
C ARG A 123 6.49 -26.55 46.29
N GLY A 124 7.46 -27.33 45.80
CA GLY A 124 7.55 -28.72 46.24
C GLY A 124 8.53 -28.83 47.39
N ARG A 125 8.05 -29.03 48.63
CA ARG A 125 8.84 -29.67 49.69
C ARG A 125 7.90 -30.56 50.51
N SER A 126 7.84 -31.83 50.10
CA SER A 126 7.28 -32.94 50.88
C SER A 126 8.12 -33.18 52.12
N ALA A 127 7.52 -33.44 53.29
CA ALA A 127 7.36 -34.76 53.94
C ALA A 127 7.87 -34.63 55.40
N PRO A 128 7.63 -35.58 56.33
CA PRO A 128 6.83 -36.81 56.26
C PRO A 128 5.51 -36.77 57.06
#